data_AF-A0AAW9EBY0-F1
#
_entry.id   AF-A0AAW9EBY0-F1
#
_cell.length_a   1.000
_cell.length_b   1.000
_cell.length_c   1.000
_cell.angle_alpha   90.00
_cell.angle_beta   90.00
_cell.angle_gamma   90.00
#
_symmetry.space_group_name_H-M   'P 1'
#
loop_
_entity.id
_entity.type
_entity.pdbx_description
1 polymer ?
#
loop_
_entity_poly.entity_id
_entity_poly.type
_entity_poly.pdbx_seq_one_letter_code
_entity_poly.pdbx_strand_id
1 'polypeptide(L)'
;VQMQIVNSMKGMENAKIIRPGYAIEYDFFDPRDLKQTLESKFINGLFFAGQINGTTGYEEAAAQGLLAGLNAARYAFDQEGWFPRRDQAYIGVLVDDLCTLGTKEPYRMFTSRAEYR
;
A
#
# COMPACT_ATOMS: atom_id res chain seq x y z
N VAL A 1 11.84 18.26 -24.03
CA VAL A 1 10.58 18.26 -23.24
C VAL A 1 10.83 18.53 -21.76
N GLN A 2 11.36 17.60 -20.95
CA GLN A 2 11.45 17.78 -19.48
C GLN A 2 12.18 19.07 -19.05
N MET A 3 13.35 19.37 -19.63
CA MET A 3 14.09 20.61 -19.34
C MET A 3 13.30 21.87 -19.73
N GLN A 4 12.55 21.83 -20.84
CA GLN A 4 11.72 22.96 -21.27
C GLN A 4 10.59 23.22 -20.28
N ILE A 5 9.99 22.15 -19.73
CA ILE A 5 8.97 22.25 -18.68
C ILE A 5 9.57 22.86 -17.41
N VAL A 6 10.69 22.33 -16.93
CA VAL A 6 11.36 22.83 -15.72
C VAL A 6 11.74 24.31 -15.86
N ASN A 7 12.40 24.69 -16.96
CA ASN A 7 12.88 26.05 -17.17
C ASN A 7 11.77 27.05 -17.48
N SER A 8 10.54 26.60 -17.77
CA SER A 8 9.38 27.47 -17.94
C SER A 8 8.81 28.01 -16.63
N MET A 9 9.19 27.43 -15.49
CA MET A 9 8.72 27.85 -14.17
C MET A 9 9.53 29.03 -13.64
N LYS A 10 8.84 30.03 -13.06
CA LYS A 10 9.48 31.20 -12.47
C LYS A 10 10.51 30.81 -11.40
N GLY A 11 11.73 31.30 -11.54
CA GLY A 11 12.86 31.00 -10.66
C GLY A 11 13.67 29.75 -11.06
N MET A 12 13.21 29.00 -12.05
CA MET A 12 13.87 27.78 -12.54
C MET A 12 14.48 27.95 -13.94
N GLU A 13 14.58 29.17 -14.45
CA GLU A 13 14.96 29.47 -15.85
C GLU A 13 16.33 28.88 -16.23
N ASN A 14 17.23 28.78 -15.25
CA ASN A 14 18.59 28.24 -15.40
C ASN A 14 18.80 26.90 -14.65
N ALA A 15 17.72 26.25 -14.20
CA ALA A 15 17.82 24.98 -13.48
C ALA A 15 18.48 23.91 -14.35
N LYS A 16 19.16 22.96 -13.69
CA LYS A 16 19.81 21.81 -14.35
C LYS A 16 19.25 20.53 -13.75
N ILE A 17 18.81 19.63 -14.61
CA ILE A 17 18.33 18.29 -14.23
C ILE A 17 19.54 17.41 -13.90
N ILE A 18 19.63 16.95 -12.63
CA ILE A 18 20.64 15.98 -12.18
C ILE A 18 20.22 14.55 -12.56
N ARG A 19 18.92 14.25 -12.49
CA ARG A 19 18.34 12.95 -12.86
C ARG A 19 17.07 13.17 -13.67
N PRO A 20 16.92 12.54 -14.86
CA PRO A 20 15.71 12.69 -15.65
C PRO A 20 14.51 12.03 -14.96
N GLY A 21 13.34 12.62 -15.11
CA GLY A 21 12.08 11.99 -14.73
C GLY A 21 11.78 10.78 -15.63
N TYR A 22 11.17 9.75 -15.06
CA TYR A 22 10.78 8.53 -15.76
C TYR A 22 9.57 7.91 -15.07
N ALA A 23 8.92 6.97 -15.73
CA ALA A 23 7.83 6.16 -15.18
C ALA A 23 8.26 4.69 -15.18
N ILE A 24 7.67 3.92 -14.27
CA ILE A 24 7.88 2.47 -14.15
C ILE A 24 6.51 1.82 -14.07
N GLU A 25 6.41 0.63 -14.63
CA GLU A 25 5.25 -0.24 -14.51
C GLU A 25 5.68 -1.50 -13.75
N TYR A 26 4.86 -1.91 -12.79
CA TYR A 26 5.09 -3.10 -11.97
C TYR A 26 3.84 -3.96 -12.00
N ASP A 27 4.05 -5.27 -12.08
CA ASP A 27 3.00 -6.23 -11.75
C ASP A 27 2.79 -6.25 -10.23
N PHE A 28 1.54 -6.51 -9.83
CA PHE A 28 1.15 -6.71 -8.44
C PHE A 28 0.07 -7.80 -8.37
N PHE A 29 -0.11 -8.39 -7.20
CA PHE A 29 -1.17 -9.37 -6.97
C PHE A 29 -2.41 -8.67 -6.42
N ASP A 30 -3.58 -9.16 -6.82
CA ASP A 30 -4.84 -8.63 -6.34
C ASP A 30 -5.02 -8.91 -4.83
N PRO A 31 -5.06 -7.88 -3.97
CA PRO A 31 -5.15 -8.08 -2.54
C PRO A 31 -6.50 -8.66 -2.08
N ARG A 32 -7.50 -8.75 -2.97
CA ARG A 32 -8.78 -9.45 -2.68
C ARG A 32 -8.60 -10.94 -2.41
N ASP A 33 -7.46 -11.50 -2.79
CA ASP A 33 -7.09 -12.89 -2.48
C ASP A 33 -6.43 -13.05 -1.11
N LEU A 34 -6.36 -11.98 -0.30
CA LEU A 34 -5.90 -12.00 1.07
C LEU A 34 -7.06 -12.02 2.06
N LYS A 35 -6.86 -12.63 3.22
CA LYS A 35 -7.68 -12.42 4.42
C LYS A 35 -7.39 -11.03 4.99
N GLN A 36 -8.25 -10.50 5.86
CA GLN A 36 -7.99 -9.21 6.54
C GLN A 36 -6.75 -9.25 7.45
N THR A 37 -6.21 -10.43 7.74
CA THR A 37 -4.92 -10.61 8.42
C THR A 37 -3.71 -10.47 7.49
N LEU A 38 -3.93 -10.20 6.20
CA LEU A 38 -2.95 -10.18 5.10
C LEU A 38 -2.36 -11.55 4.75
N GLU A 39 -2.95 -12.63 5.26
CA GLU A 39 -2.61 -14.00 4.87
C GLU A 39 -3.26 -14.35 3.53
N SER A 40 -2.53 -15.01 2.64
CA SER A 40 -3.05 -15.56 1.39
C SER A 40 -4.17 -16.56 1.66
N LYS A 41 -5.24 -16.48 0.87
CA LYS A 41 -6.32 -17.49 0.89
C LYS A 41 -5.90 -18.82 0.23
N PHE A 42 -4.80 -18.84 -0.53
CA PHE A 42 -4.34 -20.02 -1.26
C PHE A 42 -3.25 -20.80 -0.55
N ILE A 43 -2.40 -20.11 0.22
CA ILE A 43 -1.25 -20.72 0.92
C ILE A 43 -1.30 -20.26 2.37
N ASN A 44 -1.60 -21.18 3.28
CA ASN A 44 -1.58 -20.90 4.71
C ASN A 44 -0.17 -20.53 5.16
N GLY A 45 -0.05 -19.53 6.03
CA GLY A 45 1.22 -19.02 6.53
C GLY A 45 1.98 -18.10 5.56
N LEU A 46 1.44 -17.80 4.37
CA LEU A 46 2.03 -16.84 3.43
C LEU A 46 1.34 -15.48 3.57
N PHE A 47 2.10 -14.43 3.89
CA PHE A 47 1.57 -13.08 4.13
C PHE A 47 2.14 -12.07 3.15
N PHE A 48 1.31 -11.20 2.60
CA PHE A 48 1.72 -10.16 1.65
C PHE A 48 1.54 -8.76 2.22
N ALA A 49 2.50 -7.88 1.98
CA ALA A 49 2.46 -6.48 2.44
C ALA A 49 3.19 -5.53 1.49
N GLY A 50 2.64 -4.32 1.34
CA GLY A 50 3.27 -3.23 0.59
C GLY A 50 2.97 -3.28 -0.91
N GLN A 51 3.97 -2.96 -1.73
CA GLN A 51 3.76 -2.77 -3.18
C GLN A 51 3.21 -4.01 -3.89
N ILE A 52 3.51 -5.21 -3.39
CA ILE A 52 2.95 -6.46 -3.92
C ILE A 52 1.42 -6.50 -3.88
N ASN A 53 0.78 -5.73 -2.99
CA ASN A 53 -0.66 -5.59 -2.83
C ASN A 53 -1.24 -4.39 -3.61
N GLY A 54 -0.45 -3.72 -4.45
CA GLY A 54 -0.90 -2.58 -5.25
C GLY A 54 -0.85 -1.20 -4.55
N THR A 55 -0.19 -1.08 -3.39
CA THR A 55 0.03 0.21 -2.72
C THR A 55 1.39 0.81 -3.06
N THR A 56 1.51 2.12 -3.26
CA THR A 56 2.82 2.74 -3.61
C THR A 56 3.40 3.65 -2.54
N GLY A 57 2.62 4.04 -1.53
CA GLY A 57 3.11 4.92 -0.45
C GLY A 57 3.90 4.14 0.61
N TYR A 58 4.88 4.80 1.22
CA TYR A 58 5.77 4.18 2.19
C TYR A 58 5.02 3.87 3.48
N GLU A 59 4.11 4.74 3.88
CA GLU A 59 3.30 4.66 5.07
C GLU A 59 2.30 3.49 4.99
N GLU A 60 1.63 3.32 3.85
CA GLU A 60 0.75 2.19 3.58
C GLU A 60 1.51 0.87 3.61
N ALA A 61 2.71 0.84 3.01
CA ALA A 61 3.53 -0.36 2.99
C ALA A 61 4.05 -0.72 4.38
N ALA A 62 4.49 0.26 5.17
CA ALA A 62 4.95 0.07 6.54
C ALA A 62 3.83 -0.44 7.45
N ALA A 63 2.62 0.13 7.33
CA ALA A 63 1.45 -0.31 8.09
C ALA A 63 1.08 -1.76 7.76
N GLN A 64 0.98 -2.11 6.48
CA GLN A 64 0.75 -3.50 6.05
C GLN A 64 1.85 -4.43 6.54
N GLY A 65 3.12 -4.01 6.46
CA GLY A 65 4.26 -4.80 6.90
C GLY A 65 4.21 -5.11 8.40
N LEU A 66 3.82 -4.13 9.22
CA LEU A 66 3.61 -4.32 10.65
C LEU A 66 2.51 -5.36 10.93
N LEU A 67 1.39 -5.29 10.22
CA LEU A 67 0.28 -6.22 10.41
C LEU A 67 0.60 -7.63 9.91
N ALA A 68 1.16 -7.74 8.71
CA ALA A 68 1.57 -9.01 8.13
C ALA A 68 2.66 -9.68 8.98
N GLY A 69 3.65 -8.94 9.46
CA GLY A 69 4.68 -9.44 10.35
C GLY A 69 4.13 -9.90 11.70
N LEU A 70 3.21 -9.13 12.29
CA LEU A 70 2.51 -9.53 13.51
C LEU A 70 1.74 -10.85 13.30
N ASN A 71 0.99 -10.98 12.22
CA ASN A 71 0.19 -12.17 11.97
C ASN A 71 1.02 -13.38 11.54
N ALA A 72 2.13 -13.18 10.84
CA ALA A 72 3.10 -14.23 10.56
C ALA A 72 3.73 -14.76 11.86
N ALA A 73 4.09 -13.88 12.79
CA ALA A 73 4.58 -14.29 14.10
C ALA A 73 3.52 -15.05 14.90
N ARG A 74 2.27 -14.57 14.92
CA ARG A 74 1.15 -15.25 15.58
C ARG A 74 0.89 -16.64 14.98
N TYR A 75 0.92 -16.76 13.66
CA TYR A 75 0.80 -18.04 12.95
C TYR A 75 1.91 -19.02 13.38
N ALA A 76 3.16 -18.56 13.47
CA ALA A 76 4.29 -19.39 13.91
C ALA A 76 4.17 -19.88 15.37
N PHE A 77 3.31 -19.25 16.18
CA PHE A 77 3.00 -19.65 17.56
C PHE A 77 1.61 -20.26 17.70
N ASP A 78 0.98 -20.71 16.60
CA ASP A 78 -0.37 -21.29 16.57
C ASP A 78 -1.45 -20.38 17.20
N GLN A 79 -1.29 -19.07 17.06
CA GLN A 79 -2.23 -18.07 17.55
C GLN A 79 -3.11 -17.53 16.42
N GLU A 80 -4.36 -17.20 16.74
CA GLU A 80 -5.27 -16.57 15.77
C GLU A 80 -4.74 -15.22 15.29
N GLY A 81 -4.82 -14.94 13.99
CA GLY A 81 -4.44 -13.65 13.43
C GLY A 81 -5.30 -12.50 13.98
N TRP A 82 -4.71 -11.31 14.05
CA TRP A 82 -5.37 -10.09 14.47
C TRP A 82 -5.44 -9.10 13.31
N PHE A 83 -6.52 -8.33 13.25
CA PHE A 83 -6.60 -7.14 12.41
C PHE A 83 -7.49 -6.11 13.10
N PRO A 84 -7.13 -4.82 13.03
CA PRO A 84 -8.00 -3.76 13.54
C PRO A 84 -9.17 -3.57 12.58
N ARG A 85 -10.36 -3.37 13.14
CA ARG A 85 -11.53 -3.01 12.35
C ARG A 85 -11.37 -1.58 11.80
N ARG A 86 -12.08 -1.27 10.72
CA ARG A 86 -12.07 0.05 10.09
C ARG A 86 -12.51 1.21 10.99
N ASP A 87 -13.34 0.95 12.01
CA ASP A 87 -13.76 1.94 13.02
C ASP A 87 -12.73 2.16 14.13
N GLN A 88 -11.63 1.39 14.16
CA GLN A 88 -10.63 1.46 15.22
C GLN A 88 -9.35 2.19 14.80
N ALA A 89 -8.96 2.06 13.54
CA ALA A 89 -7.72 2.66 13.03
C ALA A 89 -7.72 2.76 11.50
N TYR A 90 -6.98 3.73 10.98
CA TYR A 90 -6.76 3.89 9.54
C TYR A 90 -6.10 2.67 8.86
N ILE A 91 -5.26 1.92 9.57
CA ILE A 91 -4.74 0.64 9.05
C ILE A 91 -5.87 -0.39 8.82
N GLY A 92 -6.94 -0.36 9.62
CA GLY A 92 -8.12 -1.20 9.40
C GLY A 92 -8.91 -0.77 8.17
N VAL A 93 -9.02 0.54 7.93
CA VAL A 93 -9.62 1.07 6.68
C VAL A 93 -8.81 0.63 5.47
N LEU A 94 -7.48 0.82 5.50
CA LEU A 94 -6.55 0.41 4.44
C LEU A 94 -6.70 -1.07 4.08
N VAL A 95 -6.61 -1.95 5.08
CA VAL A 95 -6.59 -3.39 4.85
C VAL A 95 -7.94 -3.89 4.38
N ASP A 96 -9.03 -3.36 4.93
CA ASP A 96 -10.36 -3.74 4.49
C ASP A 96 -10.64 -3.26 3.06
N ASP A 97 -10.33 -2.00 2.73
CA ASP A 97 -10.52 -1.48 1.38
C ASP A 97 -9.73 -2.33 0.36
N LEU A 98 -8.47 -2.68 0.66
CA LEU A 98 -7.66 -3.56 -0.19
C LEU A 98 -8.28 -4.97 -0.34
N CYS A 99 -8.68 -5.62 0.76
CA CYS A 99 -9.17 -6.99 0.70
C CYS A 99 -10.60 -7.11 0.17
N THR A 100 -11.42 -6.06 0.29
CA THR A 100 -12.83 -6.05 -0.11
C THR A 100 -13.00 -5.52 -1.53
N LEU A 101 -12.38 -4.38 -1.84
CA LEU A 101 -12.57 -3.67 -3.12
C LEU A 101 -11.44 -3.94 -4.11
N GLY A 102 -10.27 -4.34 -3.62
CA GLY A 102 -9.04 -4.36 -4.42
C GLY A 102 -8.56 -2.95 -4.72
N THR A 103 -7.68 -2.82 -5.73
CA THR A 103 -7.26 -1.50 -6.21
C THR A 103 -7.10 -1.50 -7.73
N LYS A 104 -7.70 -0.52 -8.42
CA LYS A 104 -7.55 -0.33 -9.88
C LYS A 104 -6.41 0.61 -10.26
N GLU A 105 -6.03 1.48 -9.34
CA GLU A 105 -4.88 2.38 -9.39
C GLU A 105 -4.11 2.26 -8.06
N PRO A 106 -2.87 2.74 -7.92
CA PRO A 106 -2.16 2.65 -6.64
C PRO A 106 -2.95 3.25 -5.48
N TYR A 107 -3.29 2.44 -4.47
CA TYR A 107 -4.05 2.91 -3.32
C TYR A 107 -3.25 3.95 -2.53
N ARG A 108 -3.93 5.02 -2.11
CA ARG A 108 -3.37 6.08 -1.24
C ARG A 108 -4.35 6.38 -0.09
N MET A 109 -3.87 6.49 1.13
CA MET A 109 -4.72 6.63 2.33
C MET A 109 -5.78 7.73 2.24
N PHE A 110 -5.47 8.88 1.64
CA PHE A 110 -6.38 10.02 1.57
C PHE A 110 -7.55 9.85 0.59
N THR A 111 -7.55 8.81 -0.26
CA THR A 111 -8.71 8.50 -1.10
C THR A 111 -9.77 7.66 -0.38
N SER A 112 -9.46 7.16 0.82
CA SER A 112 -10.40 6.38 1.63
C SER A 112 -11.42 7.26 2.35
N ARG A 113 -12.69 6.84 2.32
CA ARG A 113 -13.76 7.47 3.10
C ARG A 113 -13.94 6.68 4.40
N ALA A 114 -13.25 7.09 5.45
CA ALA A 114 -13.58 6.65 6.80
C ALA A 114 -14.87 7.35 7.26
N GLU A 115 -15.95 6.58 7.50
CA GLU A 115 -17.23 7.11 7.97
C GLU A 115 -17.16 7.62 9.43
N TYR A 116 -16.17 7.14 10.20
CA TYR A 116 -15.89 7.55 11.58
C TYR A 116 -14.37 7.73 11.72
N ARG A 117 -13.90 8.99 11.74
CA ARG A 117 -12.46 9.36 11.84
C ARG A 117 -12.01 9.51 13.28
#